data_AF-A0A2R6MN92-F1
#
_entry.id   AF-A0A2R6MN92-F1
#
_cell.length_a   1.000
_cell.length_b   1.000
_cell.length_c   1.000
_cell.angle_alpha   90.00
_cell.angle_beta   90.00
_cell.angle_gamma   90.00
#
_symmetry.space_group_name_H-M   'P 1'
#
loop_
_entity.id
_entity.type
_entity.pdbx_description
1 polymer ?
#
loop_
_entity_poly.entity_id
_entity_poly.type
_entity_poly.pdbx_seq_one_letter_code
_entity_poly.pdbx_strand_id
1 'polypeptide(L)' 'MSESRIDAHVKVLDERVVSRAKRYGLDAVVYAPHFVRLPEIRAKARAFSDDDLLVVPGRELFTGSWRNRQHVLAFGLTDP' A
#
# COMPACT_ATOMS: atom_id res chain seq x y z
N MET A 1 -15.00 10.59 -17.26
CA MET A 1 -13.94 9.84 -16.54
C MET A 1 -14.64 9.03 -15.47
N SER A 2 -14.36 7.73 -15.34
CA SER A 2 -14.88 6.94 -14.21
C SER A 2 -14.17 7.36 -12.93
N GLU A 3 -14.90 7.42 -11.82
CA GLU A 3 -14.33 7.64 -10.49
C GLU A 3 -13.68 6.34 -9.99
N SER A 4 -12.49 6.42 -9.38
CA SER A 4 -11.83 5.30 -8.73
C SER A 4 -11.79 5.50 -7.22
N ARG A 5 -12.17 4.47 -6.47
CA ARG A 5 -12.24 4.45 -5.01
C ARG A 5 -10.99 3.78 -4.45
N ILE A 6 -10.10 4.60 -3.89
CA ILE A 6 -8.76 4.15 -3.49
C ILE A 6 -8.54 4.40 -2.00
N ASP A 7 -8.10 3.38 -1.26
CA ASP A 7 -7.44 3.58 0.03
C ASP A 7 -5.96 3.86 -0.21
N ALA A 8 -5.57 5.11 -0.04
CA ALA A 8 -4.23 5.58 -0.36
C ALA A 8 -3.16 5.12 0.64
N HIS A 9 -3.52 4.48 1.77
CA HIS A 9 -2.51 4.06 2.75
C HIS A 9 -2.92 2.93 3.70
N VAL A 10 -2.52 1.71 3.34
CA VAL A 10 -2.69 0.50 4.14
C VAL A 10 -1.34 0.02 4.70
N LYS A 11 -1.32 -0.27 6.01
CA LYS A 11 -0.13 -0.72 6.75
C LYS A 11 0.01 -2.22 6.88
N VAL A 12 -1.12 -2.87 7.05
CA VAL A 12 -1.23 -4.31 7.24
C VAL A 12 -2.06 -4.85 6.09
N LEU A 13 -1.58 -5.92 5.47
CA LEU A 13 -2.27 -6.58 4.36
C LEU A 13 -2.46 -8.04 4.73
N ASP A 14 -3.70 -8.48 4.78
CA ASP A 14 -4.13 -9.84 5.04
C ASP A 14 -5.50 -10.09 4.36
N GLU A 15 -6.01 -11.32 4.42
CA GLU A 15 -7.28 -11.67 3.78
C GLU A 15 -8.45 -10.83 4.30
N ARG A 16 -8.41 -10.43 5.58
CA ARG A 16 -9.48 -9.64 6.21
C ARG A 16 -9.50 -8.21 5.67
N VAL A 17 -8.35 -7.59 5.52
CA VAL A 17 -8.21 -6.25 4.93
C VAL A 17 -8.70 -6.24 3.48
N VAL A 18 -8.26 -7.22 2.68
CA VAL A 18 -8.68 -7.34 1.27
C VAL A 18 -10.18 -7.61 1.15
N SER A 19 -10.71 -8.56 1.92
CA SER A 19 -12.14 -8.86 1.93
C SER A 19 -12.98 -7.64 2.31
N ARG A 20 -12.48 -6.82 3.24
CA ARG A 20 -13.14 -5.58 3.63
C ARG A 20 -13.08 -4.54 2.50
N ALA A 21 -11.93 -4.32 1.90
CA ALA A 21 -11.77 -3.38 0.78
C ALA A 21 -12.74 -3.69 -0.35
N LYS A 22 -12.80 -4.97 -0.77
CA LYS A 22 -13.74 -5.46 -1.78
C LYS A 22 -15.21 -5.25 -1.38
N ARG A 23 -15.57 -5.59 -0.14
CA ARG A 23 -16.95 -5.39 0.37
C ARG A 23 -17.42 -3.94 0.28
N TYR A 24 -16.51 -2.97 0.44
CA TYR A 24 -16.82 -1.54 0.36
C TYR A 24 -16.63 -0.95 -1.05
N GLY A 25 -16.37 -1.80 -2.05
CA GLY A 25 -16.21 -1.40 -3.45
C GLY A 25 -15.02 -0.48 -3.64
N LEU A 26 -13.87 -0.79 -3.04
CA LEU A 26 -12.62 -0.13 -3.40
C LEU A 26 -12.04 -0.79 -4.65
N ASP A 27 -11.56 0.03 -5.58
CA ASP A 27 -10.87 -0.44 -6.79
C ASP A 27 -9.39 -0.72 -6.52
N ALA A 28 -8.80 0.02 -5.56
CA ALA A 28 -7.40 -0.16 -5.20
C ALA A 28 -7.10 0.16 -3.73
N VAL A 29 -6.02 -0.43 -3.23
CA VAL A 29 -5.38 -0.05 -1.98
C VAL A 29 -3.87 0.13 -2.17
N VAL A 30 -3.25 1.04 -1.43
CA VAL A 30 -1.80 1.20 -1.40
C VAL A 30 -1.23 0.47 -0.19
N TYR A 31 -0.51 -0.62 -0.41
CA TYR A 31 0.21 -1.31 0.66
C TYR A 31 1.57 -0.64 0.89
N ALA A 32 1.68 0.17 1.95
CA ALA A 32 2.87 0.95 2.28
C ALA A 32 3.28 0.84 3.76
N PRO A 33 3.81 -0.32 4.21
CA PRO A 33 4.31 -0.52 5.57
C PRO A 33 5.63 0.23 5.84
N HIS A 34 6.02 0.36 7.11
CA HIS A 34 7.26 1.05 7.52
C HIS A 34 8.51 0.16 7.46
N PHE A 35 8.40 -1.09 7.94
CA PHE A 35 9.56 -1.92 8.29
C PHE A 35 9.63 -3.21 7.47
N VAL A 36 8.99 -3.24 6.31
CA VAL A 36 9.01 -4.37 5.38
C VAL A 36 9.90 -4.01 4.20
N ARG A 37 10.72 -4.96 3.74
CA ARG A 37 11.62 -4.73 2.60
C ARG A 37 10.82 -4.60 1.31
N LEU A 38 11.27 -3.73 0.41
CA LEU A 38 10.57 -3.46 -0.86
C LEU A 38 10.24 -4.73 -1.69
N PRO A 39 11.13 -5.74 -1.82
CA PRO A 39 10.79 -6.98 -2.53
C PRO A 39 9.63 -7.75 -1.88
N GLU A 40 9.55 -7.76 -0.56
CA GLU A 40 8.48 -8.42 0.19
C GLU A 40 7.15 -7.65 0.06
N ILE A 41 7.20 -6.31 0.08
CA ILE A 41 6.03 -5.46 -0.22
C ILE A 41 5.48 -5.79 -1.60
N ARG A 42 6.35 -5.85 -2.63
CA ARG A 42 5.95 -6.17 -4.01
C ARG A 42 5.39 -7.59 -4.14
N ALA A 43 6.01 -8.58 -3.49
CA ALA A 43 5.53 -9.96 -3.50
C ALA A 43 4.14 -10.06 -2.87
N LYS A 44 3.94 -9.43 -1.71
CA LYS A 44 2.66 -9.46 -1.00
C LYS A 44 1.56 -8.71 -1.75
N ALA A 45 1.87 -7.54 -2.31
CA ALA A 45 0.95 -6.79 -3.15
C ALA A 45 0.50 -7.62 -4.37
N ARG A 46 1.43 -8.31 -5.04
CA ARG A 46 1.09 -9.21 -6.15
C ARG A 46 0.19 -10.37 -5.72
N ALA A 47 0.46 -10.98 -4.57
CA ALA A 47 -0.31 -12.11 -4.07
C ALA A 47 -1.76 -11.77 -3.69
N PHE A 48 -2.03 -10.51 -3.29
CA PHE A 48 -3.36 -10.04 -2.90
C PHE A 48 -4.05 -9.18 -3.97
N SER A 49 -3.41 -8.94 -5.11
CA SER A 49 -4.04 -8.28 -6.26
C SER A 49 -4.78 -9.31 -7.10
N ASP A 50 -5.99 -8.98 -7.53
CA ASP A 50 -6.78 -9.76 -8.47
C ASP A 50 -7.70 -8.85 -9.29
N ASP A 51 -8.63 -9.43 -10.03
CA ASP A 51 -9.53 -8.70 -10.94
C ASP A 51 -10.48 -7.73 -10.22
N ASP A 52 -10.74 -7.93 -8.93
CA ASP A 52 -11.65 -7.05 -8.16
C ASP A 52 -10.91 -5.96 -7.37
N LEU A 53 -9.64 -6.16 -7.05
CA LEU A 53 -8.87 -5.23 -6.22
C LEU A 53 -7.41 -5.16 -6.62
N LEU A 54 -6.96 -3.95 -6.98
CA LEU A 54 -5.54 -3.68 -7.20
C LEU A 54 -4.84 -3.36 -5.88
N VAL A 55 -3.76 -4.08 -5.54
CA VAL A 55 -2.86 -3.70 -4.45
C VAL A 55 -1.61 -3.04 -5.03
N VAL A 56 -1.49 -1.72 -4.82
CA VAL A 56 -0.34 -0.93 -5.26
C VAL A 56 0.77 -1.02 -4.21
N PRO A 57 1.97 -1.50 -4.55
CA PRO A 57 3.09 -1.51 -3.62
C PRO A 57 3.64 -0.09 -3.42
N GLY A 58 3.71 0.36 -2.18
CA GLY A 58 4.33 1.62 -1.78
C GLY A 58 5.20 1.45 -0.54
N ARG A 59 5.81 2.54 -0.07
CA ARG A 59 6.54 2.55 1.20
C ARG A 59 6.27 3.84 1.95
N GLU A 60 6.05 3.77 3.25
CA GLU A 60 6.08 4.97 4.09
C GLU A 60 7.49 5.14 4.64
N LEU A 61 8.17 6.18 4.16
CA LEU A 61 9.51 6.55 4.59
C LEU A 61 9.43 7.58 5.70
N PHE A 62 10.30 7.42 6.70
CA PHE A 62 10.57 8.50 7.64
C PHE A 62 11.61 9.44 7.04
N THR A 63 11.35 10.73 7.12
CA THR A 63 12.29 11.79 6.75
C THR A 63 12.49 12.73 7.92
N GLY A 64 13.62 13.44 7.95
CA GLY A 64 13.98 14.33 9.06
C GLY A 64 14.54 13.61 10.30
N SER A 65 14.82 14.39 11.34
CA SER A 65 15.24 13.91 12.66
C SER A 65 14.06 13.41 13.48
N TRP A 66 14.31 12.80 14.63
CA TRP A 66 13.24 12.40 15.56
C TRP A 66 12.29 13.58 15.94
N ARG A 67 12.82 14.80 16.10
CA ARG A 67 12.04 15.97 16.53
C ARG A 67 11.16 16.58 15.44
N ASN A 68 11.48 16.37 14.17
CA ASN A 68 10.77 16.95 13.01
C ASN A 68 10.44 15.87 11.97
N ARG A 69 10.21 14.64 12.45
CA ARG A 69 9.96 13.49 11.60
C ARG A 69 8.72 13.72 10.75
N GLN A 70 8.87 13.58 9.44
CA GLN A 70 7.75 13.51 8.51
C GLN A 70 7.64 12.10 7.95
N HIS A 71 6.44 11.75 7.55
CA HIS A 71 6.16 10.51 6.86
C HIS A 71 5.81 10.81 5.41
N VAL A 72 6.47 10.10 4.50
CA VAL A 72 6.31 10.31 3.06
C VAL A 72 5.94 8.99 2.41
N LEU A 73 4.87 8.98 1.62
CA LEU A 73 4.51 7.86 0.77
C LEU A 73 5.34 7.88 -0.52
N ALA A 74 6.12 6.84 -0.72
CA ALA A 74 6.95 6.65 -1.90
C ALA A 74 6.40 5.53 -2.78
N PHE A 75 6.33 5.80 -4.08
CA PHE A 75 5.90 4.88 -5.12
C PHE A 75 6.99 4.79 -6.20
N GLY A 76 7.00 3.68 -6.94
CA GLY A 76 7.95 3.51 -8.04
C GLY A 76 9.42 3.36 -7.62
N LEU A 77 9.70 3.12 -6.33
CA LEU A 77 11.05 2.85 -5.84
C LEU A 77 11.65 1.65 -6.57
N THR A 78 12.87 1.79 -7.09
CA THR A 78 13.62 0.72 -7.76
C THR A 78 14.50 -0.06 -6.78
N ASP A 79 14.95 0.60 -5.72
CA ASP A 79 15.96 0.11 -4.78
C ASP A 79 15.46 0.19 -3.32
N PRO A 80 16.12 -0.52 -2.38
CA PRO A 80 15.69 -0.65 -0.98
C PRO A 80 15.69 0.65 -0.18
#